data_AF-A0AA97JV31-F1
#
_entry.id   AF-A0AA97JV31-F1
#
_cell.length_a   1.000
_cell.length_b   1.000
_cell.length_c   1.000
_cell.angle_alpha   90.00
_cell.angle_beta   90.00
_cell.angle_gamma   90.00
#
_symmetry.space_group_name_H-M   'P 1'
#
loop_
_entity.id
_entity.type
_entity.pdbx_description
1 polymer ?
#
loop_
_entity_poly.entity_id
_entity_poly.type
_entity_poly.pdbx_seq_one_letter_code
_entity_poly.pdbx_strand_id
1 'polypeptide(L)'
;MVGKVVKRPRLHLVAPKLPKGFGQAAAEEGVVTARASPDKVQAFLPSNIFAGVKIDPKTLVKKLDADSRSIVSAVKGEEEKVPLSKKEKMKLHKERWLQKIEDIKLAKKLQKAEMKRKATPVVGDMNPLMEALPELSDLVTISKFCKQPKIEDDVAQFHKMLSNPLYKASPLTVIGEHLSKRLKQEKEGEPL
;
A
#
# COMPACT_ATOMS: atom_id res chain seq x y z
N MET A 1 -51.43 30.62 22.76
CA MET A 1 -50.58 30.93 21.58
C MET A 1 -49.97 29.63 21.09
N VAL A 2 -50.46 29.07 19.97
CA VAL A 2 -49.95 27.80 19.42
C VAL A 2 -49.02 28.13 18.25
N GLY A 3 -47.75 27.78 18.38
CA GLY A 3 -46.71 28.09 17.39
C GLY A 3 -46.90 27.32 16.08
N LYS A 4 -46.79 28.01 14.95
CA LYS A 4 -46.85 27.40 13.61
C LYS A 4 -45.62 26.52 13.37
N VAL A 5 -45.81 25.22 13.17
CA VAL A 5 -44.76 24.30 12.74
C VAL A 5 -44.49 24.53 11.25
N VAL A 6 -43.34 25.13 10.93
CA VAL A 6 -42.89 25.33 9.56
C VAL A 6 -42.34 24.01 9.01
N LYS A 7 -43.14 23.33 8.18
CA LYS A 7 -42.71 22.12 7.48
C LYS A 7 -41.74 22.51 6.35
N ARG A 8 -40.47 22.11 6.46
CA ARG A 8 -39.47 22.30 5.41
C ARG A 8 -39.70 21.30 4.27
N PRO A 9 -39.59 21.71 2.99
CA PRO A 9 -39.80 20.81 1.86
C PRO A 9 -38.69 19.76 1.76
N ARG A 10 -39.06 18.52 1.41
CA ARG A 10 -38.13 17.42 1.16
C ARG A 10 -37.41 17.64 -0.18
N LEU A 11 -36.08 17.77 -0.14
CA LEU A 11 -35.22 18.03 -1.30
C LEU A 11 -34.78 16.77 -2.07
N HIS A 12 -35.49 15.65 -1.92
CA HIS A 12 -35.18 14.44 -2.70
C HIS A 12 -36.22 14.32 -3.82
N LEU A 13 -35.73 14.21 -5.05
CA LEU A 13 -36.57 13.83 -6.19
C LEU A 13 -36.89 12.33 -6.10
N VAL A 14 -38.14 11.98 -6.37
CA VAL A 14 -38.59 10.58 -6.45
C VAL A 14 -37.92 9.92 -7.65
N ALA A 15 -37.32 8.75 -7.45
CA ALA A 15 -36.66 8.01 -8.52
C ALA A 15 -37.67 7.61 -9.62
N PRO A 16 -37.34 7.76 -10.91
CA PRO A 16 -38.23 7.37 -12.00
C PRO A 16 -38.48 5.86 -11.96
N LYS A 17 -39.76 5.47 -11.84
CA LYS A 17 -40.16 4.07 -11.95
C LYS A 17 -40.09 3.65 -13.41
N LEU A 18 -39.27 2.64 -13.69
CA LEU A 18 -39.29 1.94 -14.97
C LEU A 18 -40.57 1.08 -15.07
N PRO A 19 -41.27 1.09 -16.22
CA PRO A 19 -42.45 0.26 -16.42
C PRO A 19 -42.08 -1.22 -16.48
N LYS A 20 -42.89 -2.03 -15.80
CA LYS A 20 -42.79 -3.48 -15.79
C LYS A 20 -43.80 -4.07 -16.80
N GLY A 21 -43.29 -4.67 -17.87
CA GLY A 21 -44.01 -5.66 -18.68
C GLY A 21 -44.30 -5.24 -20.13
N PHE A 22 -44.38 -6.26 -20.99
CA PHE A 22 -44.42 -6.29 -22.47
C PHE A 22 -43.06 -6.05 -23.14
N GLY A 23 -42.46 -6.95 -23.91
CA GLY A 23 -42.94 -8.15 -24.58
C GLY A 23 -42.38 -8.16 -26.00
N GLN A 24 -41.26 -8.86 -26.20
CA GLN A 24 -40.64 -9.38 -27.44
C GLN A 24 -40.74 -8.57 -28.77
N ALA A 25 -39.57 -8.16 -29.29
CA ALA A 25 -39.21 -8.30 -30.70
C ALA A 25 -37.67 -8.31 -30.85
N ALA A 26 -37.19 -9.15 -31.76
CA ALA A 26 -35.83 -9.69 -31.88
C ALA A 26 -34.78 -8.72 -32.47
N ALA A 27 -33.53 -8.84 -32.00
CA ALA A 27 -32.29 -8.82 -32.80
C ALA A 27 -31.07 -9.16 -31.92
N GLU A 28 -30.46 -10.31 -32.23
CA GLU A 28 -29.09 -10.81 -31.96
C GLU A 28 -28.01 -9.72 -32.24
N GLU A 29 -26.82 -9.57 -31.62
CA GLU A 29 -26.00 -10.33 -30.68
C GLU A 29 -25.08 -9.38 -29.85
N GLY A 30 -24.59 -9.89 -28.70
CA GLY A 30 -23.17 -9.78 -28.34
C GLY A 30 -22.65 -8.52 -27.63
N VAL A 31 -22.70 -8.50 -26.30
CA VAL A 31 -21.53 -8.48 -25.38
C VAL A 31 -22.01 -8.29 -23.94
N VAL A 32 -21.61 -9.24 -23.12
CA VAL A 32 -22.07 -9.52 -21.76
C VAL A 32 -21.63 -8.42 -20.78
N THR A 33 -22.58 -7.58 -20.34
CA THR A 33 -22.46 -6.88 -19.06
C THR A 33 -23.04 -7.77 -17.97
N ALA A 34 -22.16 -8.35 -17.16
CA ALA A 34 -22.52 -9.18 -16.02
C ALA A 34 -23.29 -8.35 -14.98
N ARG A 35 -24.61 -8.43 -15.02
CA ARG A 35 -25.51 -7.98 -13.96
C ARG A 35 -25.43 -9.00 -12.82
N ALA A 36 -24.50 -8.80 -11.89
CA ALA A 36 -24.40 -9.62 -10.69
C ALA A 36 -25.62 -9.37 -9.79
N SER A 37 -26.55 -10.33 -9.82
CA SER A 37 -27.58 -10.51 -8.79
C SER A 37 -26.90 -10.97 -7.48
N PRO A 38 -27.23 -10.39 -6.32
CA PRO A 38 -26.57 -10.71 -5.05
C PRO A 38 -27.00 -12.05 -4.43
N ASP A 39 -27.67 -12.94 -5.15
CA ASP A 39 -28.26 -14.15 -4.55
C ASP A 39 -27.49 -15.46 -4.82
N LYS A 40 -26.30 -15.41 -5.44
CA LYS A 40 -25.53 -16.63 -5.77
C LYS A 40 -24.02 -16.54 -5.48
N VAL A 41 -23.66 -16.14 -4.27
CA VAL A 41 -22.28 -16.30 -3.75
C VAL A 41 -22.17 -17.23 -2.54
N GLN A 42 -23.29 -17.79 -2.05
CA GLN A 42 -23.30 -18.63 -0.85
C GLN A 42 -23.52 -20.13 -1.11
N ALA A 43 -23.31 -20.62 -2.34
CA ALA A 43 -23.61 -22.02 -2.70
C ALA A 43 -22.38 -22.88 -3.01
N PHE A 44 -21.23 -22.64 -2.38
CA PHE A 44 -20.01 -23.43 -2.63
C PHE A 44 -19.25 -23.88 -1.39
N LEU A 45 -19.91 -23.96 -0.23
CA LEU A 45 -19.34 -24.68 0.90
C LEU A 45 -20.34 -25.77 1.32
N PRO A 46 -20.02 -27.07 1.12
CA PRO A 46 -20.82 -28.12 1.74
C PRO A 46 -20.82 -27.88 3.24
N SER A 47 -21.97 -28.06 3.91
CA SER A 47 -22.14 -27.80 5.34
C SER A 47 -21.22 -28.62 6.27
N ASN A 48 -20.40 -29.50 5.70
CA ASN A 48 -19.64 -30.53 6.40
C ASN A 48 -18.14 -30.60 6.01
N ILE A 49 -17.50 -29.48 5.64
CA ILE A 49 -16.05 -29.47 5.30
C ILE A 49 -15.18 -29.98 6.47
N PHE A 50 -15.61 -29.79 7.72
CA PHE A 50 -14.85 -30.13 8.92
C PHE A 50 -15.35 -31.37 9.66
N ALA A 51 -16.33 -32.11 9.13
CA ALA A 51 -17.01 -33.19 9.84
C ALA A 51 -16.10 -34.36 10.28
N GLY A 52 -14.91 -34.50 9.69
CA GLY A 52 -13.90 -35.49 10.06
C GLY A 52 -12.72 -34.96 10.89
N VAL A 53 -12.66 -33.65 11.18
CA VAL A 53 -11.49 -33.05 11.81
C VAL A 53 -11.62 -33.13 13.32
N LYS A 54 -10.86 -34.03 13.94
CA LYS A 54 -10.72 -34.12 15.40
C LYS A 54 -9.73 -33.06 15.88
N ILE A 55 -10.24 -31.94 16.40
CA ILE A 55 -9.42 -30.85 16.95
C ILE A 55 -9.34 -31.04 18.46
N ASP A 56 -8.16 -31.39 18.97
CA ASP A 56 -7.95 -31.51 20.41
C ASP A 56 -7.95 -30.13 21.07
N PRO A 57 -8.67 -29.93 22.19
CA PRO A 57 -8.84 -28.61 22.81
C PRO A 57 -7.51 -27.98 23.27
N LYS A 58 -6.51 -28.82 23.55
CA LYS A 58 -5.15 -28.38 23.91
C LYS A 58 -4.41 -27.71 22.76
N THR A 59 -4.72 -28.07 21.50
CA THR A 59 -4.12 -27.48 20.30
C THR A 59 -4.75 -26.14 19.92
N LEU A 60 -5.96 -25.86 20.43
CA LEU A 60 -6.64 -24.57 20.24
C LEU A 60 -6.03 -23.46 21.08
N VAL A 61 -5.28 -23.82 22.12
CA VAL A 61 -4.48 -22.88 22.92
C VAL A 61 -3.21 -22.51 22.13
N LYS A 62 -3.39 -21.81 21.01
CA LYS A 62 -2.32 -21.03 20.41
C LYS A 62 -2.02 -19.90 21.39
N LYS A 63 -0.95 -20.03 22.18
CA LYS A 63 -0.30 -18.89 22.80
C LYS A 63 0.22 -18.05 21.64
N LEU A 64 -0.60 -17.09 21.21
CA LEU A 64 -0.17 -16.09 20.24
C LEU A 64 0.87 -15.25 20.97
N ASP A 65 2.14 -15.59 20.77
CA ASP A 65 3.25 -14.69 21.09
C ASP A 65 3.08 -13.50 20.15
N ALA A 66 2.40 -12.48 20.68
CA ALA A 66 2.04 -11.27 19.95
C ALA A 66 3.28 -10.55 19.38
N ASP A 67 4.48 -10.92 19.83
CA ASP A 67 5.73 -10.27 19.51
C ASP A 67 6.45 -10.84 18.27
N SER A 68 6.20 -12.08 17.86
CA SER A 68 7.06 -12.73 16.84
C SER A 68 6.64 -12.49 15.39
N ARG A 69 5.40 -12.01 15.15
CA ARG A 69 4.82 -11.91 13.80
C ARG A 69 4.37 -10.51 13.39
N SER A 70 4.37 -9.51 14.27
CA SER A 70 3.88 -8.15 13.96
C SER A 70 4.95 -7.07 13.83
N ILE A 71 6.24 -7.39 14.01
CA ILE A 71 7.35 -6.40 14.01
C ILE A 71 7.44 -5.63 12.69
N VAL A 72 7.05 -6.22 11.56
CA VAL A 72 7.08 -5.54 10.24
C VAL A 72 6.12 -4.34 10.17
N SER A 73 5.07 -4.31 11.01
CA SER A 73 4.17 -3.14 11.11
C SER A 73 4.59 -2.11 12.17
N ALA A 74 5.62 -2.42 12.97
CA ALA A 74 6.17 -1.54 14.00
C ALA A 74 7.36 -0.71 13.50
N VAL A 75 8.16 -1.23 12.57
CA VAL A 75 9.36 -0.53 12.05
C VAL A 75 8.99 0.70 11.19
N LYS A 76 7.78 0.74 10.61
CA LYS A 76 7.31 1.90 9.84
C LYS A 76 6.60 2.93 10.74
N GLY A 77 7.33 3.40 11.75
CA GLY A 77 6.87 4.44 12.65
C GLY A 77 7.66 4.45 13.95
N GLU A 78 8.89 4.98 13.91
CA GLU A 78 9.57 5.56 15.08
C GLU A 78 8.85 6.87 15.49
N GLU A 79 7.52 6.82 15.58
CA GLU A 79 6.73 7.72 16.40
C GLU A 79 5.96 6.78 17.30
N GLU A 80 6.47 6.66 18.52
CA GLU A 80 5.86 6.02 19.66
C GLU A 80 4.33 6.15 19.52
N LYS A 81 3.62 5.03 19.30
CA LYS A 81 2.15 5.03 19.22
C LYS A 81 1.56 5.25 20.61
N VAL A 82 1.93 6.38 21.24
CA VAL A 82 1.20 6.95 22.34
C VAL A 82 -0.24 7.06 21.86
N PRO A 83 -1.22 6.47 22.58
CA PRO A 83 -2.60 6.55 22.18
C PRO A 83 -3.03 8.02 22.11
N LEU A 84 -3.03 8.58 20.90
CA LEU A 84 -3.36 9.97 20.65
C LEU A 84 -4.69 10.32 21.30
N SER A 85 -4.73 11.50 21.93
CA SER A 85 -5.94 12.01 22.56
C SER A 85 -7.06 12.16 21.52
N LYS A 86 -8.33 12.00 21.94
CA LYS A 86 -9.49 12.22 21.06
C LYS A 86 -9.45 13.60 20.39
N LYS A 87 -8.91 14.61 21.09
CA LYS A 87 -8.71 15.97 20.57
C LYS A 87 -7.71 15.99 19.41
N GLU A 88 -6.58 15.30 19.55
CA GLU A 88 -5.55 15.19 18.51
C GLU A 88 -6.07 14.42 17.30
N LYS A 89 -6.77 13.31 17.53
CA LYS A 89 -7.40 12.54 16.44
C LYS A 89 -8.39 13.37 15.63
N MET A 90 -9.19 14.21 16.30
CA MET A 90 -10.12 15.12 15.62
C MET A 90 -9.39 16.20 14.81
N LYS A 91 -8.31 16.77 15.37
CA LYS A 91 -7.46 17.75 14.66
C LYS A 91 -6.85 17.12 13.41
N LEU A 92 -6.22 15.96 13.55
CA LEU A 92 -5.65 15.20 12.42
C LEU A 92 -6.70 14.90 11.36
N HIS A 93 -7.93 14.54 11.76
CA HIS A 93 -8.99 14.31 10.79
C HIS A 93 -9.37 15.59 10.03
N LYS A 94 -9.48 16.73 10.73
CA LYS A 94 -9.72 18.04 10.11
C LYS A 94 -8.60 18.44 9.17
N GLU A 95 -7.35 18.29 9.60
CA GLU A 95 -6.16 18.59 8.79
C GLU A 95 -6.10 17.72 7.53
N ARG A 96 -6.29 16.40 7.66
CA ARG A 96 -6.37 15.50 6.51
C ARG A 96 -7.51 15.86 5.56
N TRP A 97 -8.64 16.31 6.09
CA TRP A 97 -9.75 16.77 5.26
C TRP A 97 -9.42 18.07 4.52
N LEU A 98 -8.82 19.06 5.20
CA LEU A 98 -8.38 20.30 4.59
C LEU A 98 -7.33 20.05 3.50
N GLN A 99 -6.34 19.21 3.78
CA GLN A 99 -5.33 18.79 2.81
C GLN A 99 -5.99 18.18 1.58
N LYS A 100 -6.90 17.22 1.76
CA LYS A 100 -7.64 16.60 0.65
C LYS A 100 -8.42 17.62 -0.18
N ILE A 101 -9.02 18.65 0.45
CA ILE A 101 -9.71 19.72 -0.27
C ILE A 101 -8.73 20.53 -1.11
N GLU A 102 -7.58 20.88 -0.54
CA GLU A 102 -6.53 21.62 -1.25
C GLU A 102 -5.98 20.83 -2.43
N ASP A 103 -5.66 19.55 -2.24
CA ASP A 103 -5.20 18.65 -3.30
C ASP A 103 -6.20 18.60 -4.46
N ILE A 104 -7.50 18.44 -4.16
CA ILE A 104 -8.57 18.43 -5.18
C ILE A 104 -8.64 19.77 -5.92
N LYS A 105 -8.46 20.90 -5.21
CA LYS A 105 -8.45 22.23 -5.85
C LYS A 105 -7.25 22.40 -6.77
N LEU A 106 -6.06 21.99 -6.31
CA LEU A 106 -4.83 22.04 -7.09
C LEU A 106 -4.94 21.17 -8.34
N ALA A 107 -5.37 19.92 -8.20
CA ALA A 107 -5.60 19.00 -9.32
C ALA A 107 -6.60 19.58 -10.35
N LYS A 108 -7.72 20.16 -9.90
CA LYS A 108 -8.69 20.81 -10.79
C LYS A 108 -8.11 22.05 -11.49
N LYS A 109 -7.25 22.82 -10.82
CA LYS A 109 -6.59 23.98 -11.42
C LYS A 109 -5.59 23.54 -12.49
N LEU A 110 -4.79 22.50 -12.20
CA LEU A 110 -3.85 21.88 -13.13
C LEU A 110 -4.58 21.35 -14.37
N GLN A 111 -5.64 20.55 -14.20
CA GLN A 111 -6.45 20.05 -15.31
C GLN A 111 -7.02 21.17 -16.18
N LYS A 112 -7.54 22.25 -15.57
CA LYS A 112 -8.04 23.41 -16.33
C LYS A 112 -6.94 24.10 -17.11
N ALA A 113 -5.75 24.26 -16.53
CA ALA A 113 -4.61 24.85 -17.22
C ALA A 113 -4.13 23.95 -18.36
N GLU A 114 -4.06 22.65 -18.14
CA GLU A 114 -3.69 21.64 -19.12
C GLU A 114 -4.67 21.59 -20.30
N MET A 115 -5.98 21.57 -20.04
CA MET A 115 -7.00 21.64 -21.10
C MET A 115 -6.89 22.91 -21.92
N LYS A 116 -6.64 24.06 -21.28
CA LYS A 116 -6.42 25.33 -21.99
C LYS A 116 -5.19 25.27 -22.89
N ARG A 117 -4.08 24.74 -22.39
CA ARG A 117 -2.83 24.58 -23.15
C ARG A 117 -3.01 23.61 -24.31
N LYS A 118 -3.64 22.46 -24.08
CA LYS A 118 -3.94 21.46 -25.12
C LYS A 118 -4.85 22.03 -26.22
N ALA A 119 -5.79 22.91 -25.86
CA ALA A 119 -6.69 23.57 -26.80
C ALA A 119 -6.00 24.67 -27.62
N THR A 120 -4.97 25.33 -27.08
CA THR A 120 -4.18 26.32 -27.79
C THR A 120 -2.98 25.64 -28.47
N PRO A 121 -2.90 25.57 -29.81
CA PRO A 121 -1.71 25.05 -30.46
C PRO A 121 -0.54 26.01 -30.26
N VAL A 122 0.23 25.79 -29.20
CA VAL A 122 1.40 26.61 -28.86
C VAL A 122 2.65 25.82 -29.28
N VAL A 123 3.30 26.27 -30.35
CA VAL A 123 4.62 25.76 -30.74
C VAL A 123 5.62 26.14 -29.65
N GLY A 124 6.26 25.13 -29.03
CA GLY A 124 7.29 25.35 -28.01
C GLY A 124 6.78 25.45 -26.57
N ASP A 125 5.62 24.88 -26.23
CA ASP A 125 5.24 24.72 -24.81
C ASP A 125 6.26 23.82 -24.09
N MET A 126 6.93 24.35 -23.06
CA MET A 126 7.91 23.63 -22.24
C MET A 126 7.27 22.90 -21.05
N ASN A 127 6.00 23.16 -20.75
CA ASN A 127 5.31 22.53 -19.61
C ASN A 127 5.26 21.00 -19.68
N PRO A 128 5.07 20.34 -20.84
CA PRO A 128 5.09 18.88 -20.92
C PRO A 128 6.40 18.27 -20.41
N LEU A 129 7.53 18.96 -20.58
CA LEU A 129 8.83 18.50 -20.08
C LEU A 129 8.90 18.59 -18.56
N MET A 130 8.35 19.65 -17.97
CA MET A 130 8.33 19.82 -16.51
C MET A 130 7.39 18.82 -15.84
N GLU A 131 6.24 18.53 -16.45
CA GLU A 131 5.25 17.59 -15.94
C GLU A 131 5.72 16.12 -16.05
N ALA A 132 6.53 15.80 -17.06
CA ALA A 132 7.10 14.46 -17.22
C ALA A 132 8.21 14.13 -16.20
N LEU A 133 8.68 15.11 -15.42
CA LEU A 133 9.71 14.90 -14.41
C LEU A 133 9.08 14.46 -13.07
N PRO A 134 9.68 13.47 -12.37
CA PRO A 134 9.24 13.09 -11.03
C PRO A 134 9.34 14.25 -10.04
N GLU A 135 8.38 14.34 -9.12
CA GLU A 135 8.49 15.28 -8.01
C GLU A 135 9.63 14.87 -7.05
N LEU A 136 10.25 15.84 -6.38
CA LEU A 136 11.35 15.55 -5.43
C LEU A 136 10.92 14.61 -4.29
N SER A 137 9.66 14.70 -3.87
CA SER A 137 9.00 13.78 -2.93
C SER A 137 9.09 12.33 -3.43
N ASP A 138 8.77 12.10 -4.70
CA ASP A 138 8.80 10.78 -5.32
C ASP A 138 10.23 10.24 -5.36
N LEU A 139 11.22 11.06 -5.73
CA LEU A 139 12.63 10.67 -5.73
C LEU A 139 13.15 10.27 -4.34
N VAL A 140 12.74 11.00 -3.30
CA VAL A 140 13.08 10.68 -1.91
C VAL A 140 12.46 9.34 -1.50
N THR A 141 11.25 9.01 -1.97
CA THR A 141 10.68 7.68 -1.72
C THR A 141 11.42 6.59 -2.48
N ILE A 142 11.68 6.76 -3.78
CA ILE A 142 12.34 5.76 -4.63
C ILE A 142 13.76 5.46 -4.12
N SER A 143 14.52 6.49 -3.74
CA SER A 143 15.87 6.32 -3.19
C SER A 143 15.89 5.55 -1.87
N LYS A 144 14.87 5.73 -1.01
CA LYS A 144 14.72 4.95 0.21
C LYS A 144 14.42 3.48 -0.05
N PHE A 145 13.79 3.11 -1.17
CA PHE A 145 13.50 1.71 -1.47
C PHE A 145 14.65 0.99 -2.19
N CYS A 146 15.47 1.70 -2.96
CA CYS A 146 16.51 1.07 -3.79
C CYS A 146 17.84 0.82 -3.07
N LYS A 147 18.08 1.39 -1.88
CA LYS A 147 19.41 1.39 -1.22
C LYS A 147 19.50 0.58 0.07
N GLN A 148 18.38 0.24 0.72
CA GLN A 148 18.41 -0.19 2.13
C GLN A 148 18.79 -1.66 2.39
N PRO A 149 18.28 -2.68 1.67
CA PRO A 149 18.40 -4.05 2.16
C PRO A 149 19.85 -4.55 2.18
N LYS A 150 20.66 -4.17 1.17
CA LYS A 150 22.06 -4.62 1.10
C LYS A 150 22.96 -3.92 2.13
N ILE A 151 22.71 -2.64 2.40
CA ILE A 151 23.55 -1.85 3.32
C ILE A 151 23.32 -2.30 4.76
N GLU A 152 22.07 -2.57 5.13
CA GLU A 152 21.72 -3.03 6.48
C GLU A 152 22.33 -4.41 6.78
N ASP A 153 22.26 -5.33 5.82
CA ASP A 153 22.89 -6.66 5.92
C ASP A 153 24.42 -6.58 6.02
N ASP A 154 25.06 -5.74 5.19
CA ASP A 154 26.51 -5.53 5.20
C ASP A 154 26.98 -4.92 6.54
N VAL A 155 26.23 -3.96 7.07
CA VAL A 155 26.50 -3.32 8.37
C VAL A 155 26.36 -4.34 9.51
N ALA A 156 25.32 -5.18 9.49
CA ALA A 156 25.14 -6.24 10.48
C ALA A 156 26.28 -7.28 10.42
N GLN A 157 26.69 -7.69 9.21
CA GLN A 157 27.80 -8.60 9.02
C GLN A 157 29.13 -8.00 9.50
N PHE A 158 29.34 -6.70 9.28
CA PHE A 158 30.53 -5.99 9.78
C PHE A 158 30.56 -5.88 11.31
N HIS A 159 29.46 -5.50 11.95
CA HIS A 159 29.37 -5.49 13.42
C HIS A 159 29.62 -6.87 14.04
N LYS A 160 29.11 -7.92 13.40
CA LYS A 160 29.40 -9.31 13.78
C LYS A 160 30.90 -9.63 13.68
N MET A 161 31.56 -9.20 12.60
CA MET A 161 33.00 -9.39 12.42
C MET A 161 33.82 -8.64 13.48
N LEU A 162 33.45 -7.40 13.80
CA LEU A 162 34.09 -6.61 14.86
C LEU A 162 33.92 -7.22 16.27
N SER A 163 32.83 -7.97 16.49
CA SER A 163 32.56 -8.63 17.76
C SER A 163 33.38 -9.91 17.98
N ASN A 164 33.98 -10.47 16.92
CA ASN A 164 34.77 -11.69 17.04
C ASN A 164 36.12 -11.40 17.76
N PRO A 165 36.45 -12.15 18.83
CA PRO A 165 37.66 -11.91 19.61
C PRO A 165 38.94 -12.11 18.79
N LEU A 166 38.92 -13.06 17.84
CA LEU A 166 40.04 -13.33 16.92
C LEU A 166 40.36 -12.12 16.03
N TYR A 167 39.32 -11.45 15.51
CA TYR A 167 39.48 -10.27 14.68
C TYR A 167 39.96 -9.07 15.51
N LYS A 168 39.46 -8.93 16.75
CA LYS A 168 39.86 -7.85 17.67
C LYS A 168 41.30 -7.99 18.17
N ALA A 169 41.78 -9.21 18.37
CA ALA A 169 43.16 -9.48 18.79
C ALA A 169 44.17 -9.22 17.66
N SER A 170 43.84 -9.62 16.42
CA SER A 170 44.76 -9.49 15.29
C SER A 170 44.00 -9.40 13.94
N PRO A 171 43.59 -8.19 13.50
CA PRO A 171 42.73 -8.05 12.32
C PRO A 171 43.47 -8.36 11.00
N LEU A 172 44.74 -7.97 10.89
CA LEU A 172 45.53 -8.12 9.66
C LEU A 172 45.80 -9.60 9.31
N THR A 173 46.04 -10.44 10.32
CA THR A 173 46.24 -11.89 10.12
C THR A 173 44.96 -12.57 9.64
N VAL A 174 43.82 -12.27 10.26
CA VAL A 174 42.52 -12.84 9.84
C VAL A 174 42.20 -12.46 8.39
N ILE A 175 42.45 -11.20 8.01
CA ILE A 175 42.27 -10.75 6.63
C ILE A 175 43.26 -11.46 5.69
N GLY A 176 44.53 -11.54 6.06
CA GLY A 176 45.57 -12.20 5.27
C GLY A 176 45.33 -13.69 5.04
N GLU A 177 44.84 -14.41 6.05
CA GLU A 177 44.44 -15.82 5.94
C GLU A 177 43.26 -16.00 4.99
N HIS A 178 42.24 -15.14 5.09
CA HIS A 178 41.08 -15.18 4.19
C HIS A 178 41.49 -14.97 2.74
N LEU A 179 42.31 -13.94 2.47
CA LEU A 179 42.83 -13.65 1.13
C LEU A 179 43.69 -14.80 0.60
N SER A 180 44.57 -15.35 1.44
CA SER A 180 45.39 -16.51 1.07
C SER A 180 44.55 -17.73 0.71
N LYS A 181 43.45 -17.98 1.44
CA LYS A 181 42.52 -19.06 1.14
C LYS A 181 41.79 -18.83 -0.19
N ARG A 182 41.33 -17.61 -0.46
CA ARG A 182 40.67 -17.26 -1.72
C ARG A 182 41.61 -17.41 -2.92
N LEU A 183 42.85 -16.94 -2.81
CA LEU A 183 43.86 -17.10 -3.85
C LEU A 183 44.20 -18.56 -4.16
N LYS A 184 44.19 -19.45 -3.15
CA LYS A 184 44.37 -20.89 -3.36
C LYS A 184 43.17 -21.52 -4.07
N GLN A 185 41.95 -21.09 -3.71
CA GLN A 185 40.71 -21.61 -4.27
C GLN A 185 40.53 -21.22 -5.75
N GLU A 186 40.98 -20.02 -6.15
CA GLU A 186 41.03 -19.62 -7.56
C GLU A 186 42.01 -20.47 -8.38
N LYS A 187 43.11 -20.93 -7.78
CA LYS A 187 44.09 -21.80 -8.46
C LYS A 187 43.65 -23.25 -8.61
N GLU A 188 42.77 -23.74 -7.74
CA GLU A 188 42.29 -25.12 -7.76
C GLU A 188 40.90 -25.26 -8.42
N GLY A 189 40.23 -24.15 -8.72
CA GLY A 189 38.87 -24.09 -9.25
C GLY A 189 38.74 -23.93 -10.76
N GLU A 190 39.82 -24.07 -11.54
CA GLU A 190 39.74 -24.10 -13.01
C GLU A 190 39.22 -25.49 -13.48
N PRO A 191 38.03 -25.60 -14.10
CA PRO A 191 37.67 -26.80 -14.82
C PRO A 191 38.27 -26.73 -16.24
N LEU A 192 39.07 -27.74 -16.60
CA LEU A 192 39.41 -28.07 -17.98
C LEU A 192 38.18 -28.59 -18.74
#